data_AF-A0A1Q7BWI0-F1
#
_entry.id   AF-A0A1Q7BWI0-F1
#
_cell.length_a   1.000
_cell.length_b   1.000
_cell.length_c   1.000
_cell.angle_alpha   90.00
_cell.angle_beta   90.00
_cell.angle_gamma   90.00
#
_symmetry.space_group_name_H-M   'P 1'
#
loop_
_entity.id
_entity.type
_entity.pdbx_description
1 polymer ?
#
loop_
_entity_poly.entity_id
_entity_poly.type
_entity_poly.pdbx_seq_one_letter_code
_entity_poly.pdbx_strand_id
1 'polypeptide(L)'
;MGRIENYGGEKVQYLKEIVDGEYAEVYTKIDDGKTAVDIIYKMEMASGDWRVYDVVAEGTGLVHNYREQFKRILRKGSFGELTKQVREKAEHIKKAPVPANDDSAGSR
;
A
#
# COMPACT_ATOMS: atom_id res chain seq x y z
N MET A 1 1.54 -2.20 -12.54
CA MET A 1 0.89 -2.89 -11.39
C MET A 1 1.76 -2.64 -10.16
N GLY A 2 1.34 -1.66 -9.34
CA GLY A 2 2.05 -1.12 -8.19
C GLY A 2 2.12 0.41 -8.28
N ARG A 3 1.03 1.11 -7.96
CA ARG A 3 1.02 2.60 -7.90
C ARG A 3 1.30 3.13 -6.49
N ILE A 4 1.20 2.28 -5.47
CA ILE A 4 1.29 2.67 -4.06
C ILE A 4 2.73 2.90 -3.59
N GLU A 5 3.70 2.32 -4.29
CA GLU A 5 5.13 2.47 -3.97
C GLU A 5 5.68 3.88 -4.25
N ASN A 6 4.95 4.70 -5.01
CA ASN A 6 5.36 6.06 -5.36
C ASN A 6 4.85 7.14 -4.39
N TYR A 7 3.99 6.82 -3.42
CA TYR A 7 3.32 7.80 -2.55
C TYR A 7 4.16 8.20 -1.32
N GLY A 8 5.42 8.56 -1.56
CA GLY A 8 6.44 8.80 -0.52
C GLY A 8 6.59 10.24 -0.01
N GLY A 9 5.79 11.20 -0.50
CA GLY A 9 5.93 12.62 -0.15
C GLY A 9 4.67 13.47 -0.32
N GLU A 10 3.52 12.81 -0.36
CA GLU A 10 2.24 13.43 -0.76
C GLU A 10 1.37 13.75 0.45
N LYS A 11 0.46 14.72 0.30
CA LYS A 11 -0.46 15.12 1.37
C LYS A 11 -1.50 14.02 1.56
N VAL A 12 -1.29 13.18 2.58
CA VAL A 12 -2.30 12.23 3.04
C VAL A 12 -3.36 13.00 3.82
N GLN A 13 -4.59 12.97 3.32
CA GLN A 13 -5.76 13.52 4.00
C GLN A 13 -6.48 12.40 4.73
N TYR A 14 -6.56 12.48 6.05
CA TYR A 14 -7.48 11.67 6.82
C TYR A 14 -8.92 12.12 6.54
N LEU A 15 -9.80 11.18 6.23
CA LEU A 15 -11.20 11.46 5.94
C LEU A 15 -12.11 11.09 7.12
N LYS A 16 -12.01 9.85 7.58
CA LYS A 16 -12.80 9.30 8.69
C LYS A 16 -12.24 7.96 9.15
N GLU A 17 -12.72 7.51 10.30
CA GLU A 17 -12.57 6.13 10.75
C GLU A 17 -13.92 5.52 11.12
N ILE A 18 -14.02 4.20 10.95
CA ILE A 18 -15.12 3.39 11.43
C ILE A 18 -14.50 2.30 12.29
N VAL A 19 -14.84 2.27 13.58
CA VAL A 19 -14.34 1.27 14.53
C VAL A 19 -15.48 0.32 14.90
N ASP A 20 -15.21 -0.97 14.82
CA ASP A 20 -16.12 -2.06 15.19
C ASP A 20 -15.36 -3.12 16.01
N GLY A 21 -15.47 -3.01 17.33
CA GLY A 21 -14.76 -3.88 18.27
C GLY A 21 -13.24 -3.82 18.10
N GLU A 22 -12.64 -4.95 17.74
CA GLU A 22 -11.20 -5.07 17.49
C GLU A 22 -10.80 -4.74 16.04
N TYR A 23 -11.74 -4.25 15.21
CA TYR A 23 -11.48 -3.88 13.83
C TYR A 23 -11.72 -2.40 13.58
N ALA A 24 -10.97 -1.82 12.65
CA ALA A 24 -11.21 -0.47 12.18
C ALA A 24 -10.95 -0.32 10.68
N GLU A 25 -11.68 0.60 10.06
CA GLU A 25 -11.40 1.08 8.71
C GLU A 25 -11.05 2.56 8.77
N VAL A 26 -9.82 2.90 8.39
CA VAL A 26 -9.34 4.29 8.30
C VAL A 26 -9.32 4.72 6.85
N TYR A 27 -10.15 5.69 6.52
CA TYR A 27 -10.32 6.24 5.19
C TYR A 27 -9.37 7.42 5.00
N THR A 28 -8.53 7.36 3.99
CA THR A 28 -7.64 8.45 3.60
C THR A 28 -7.75 8.75 2.11
N LYS A 29 -7.30 9.93 1.74
CA LYS A 29 -7.08 10.34 0.36
C LYS A 29 -5.64 10.77 0.19
N ILE A 30 -4.98 10.21 -0.80
CA ILE A 30 -3.62 10.60 -1.19
C ILE A 30 -3.73 11.40 -2.49
N ASP A 31 -3.14 12.59 -2.54
CA ASP A 31 -3.13 13.46 -3.71
C ASP A 31 -1.69 13.83 -4.08
N ASP A 32 -1.26 13.41 -5.28
CA ASP A 32 0.07 13.65 -5.84
C ASP A 32 0.16 14.94 -6.67
N GLY A 33 -0.90 15.76 -6.66
CA GLY A 33 -1.04 16.96 -7.47
C GLY A 33 -1.46 16.70 -8.93
N LYS A 34 -1.50 15.45 -9.37
CA LYS A 34 -2.01 15.03 -10.70
C LYS A 34 -3.22 14.12 -10.58
N THR A 35 -3.25 13.29 -9.56
CA THR A 35 -4.28 12.28 -9.29
C THR A 35 -4.51 12.16 -7.79
N ALA A 36 -5.78 11.98 -7.43
CA ALA A 36 -6.18 11.66 -6.07
C ALA A 36 -6.66 10.20 -6.00
N VAL A 37 -6.20 9.47 -4.99
CA VAL A 37 -6.55 8.07 -4.75
C VAL A 37 -7.10 7.92 -3.34
N ASP A 38 -8.30 7.32 -3.24
CA ASP A 38 -8.86 6.93 -1.96
C ASP A 38 -8.24 5.60 -1.50
N ILE A 39 -7.76 5.59 -0.26
CA ILE A 39 -7.15 4.44 0.40
C ILE A 39 -7.92 4.14 1.69
N ILE A 40 -8.23 2.87 1.91
CA ILE A 40 -8.81 2.39 3.17
C ILE A 40 -7.81 1.45 3.81
N TYR A 41 -7.32 1.80 5.00
CA TYR A 41 -6.53 0.92 5.83
C TYR A 41 -7.46 0.11 6.71
N LYS A 42 -7.43 -1.22 6.54
CA LYS A 42 -8.13 -2.13 7.44
C LYS A 42 -7.19 -2.52 8.57
N MET A 43 -7.63 -2.24 9.79
CA MET A 43 -6.82 -2.38 10.99
C MET A 43 -7.45 -3.38 11.96
N GLU A 44 -6.59 -4.07 12.69
CA GLU A 44 -6.97 -4.95 13.80
C GLU A 44 -6.26 -4.50 15.08
N MET A 45 -6.96 -4.55 16.22
CA MET A 45 -6.39 -4.31 17.54
C MET A 45 -5.69 -5.60 17.98
N ALA A 46 -4.35 -5.59 17.96
CA ALA A 46 -3.54 -6.75 18.32
C ALA A 46 -2.54 -6.39 19.41
N SER A 47 -2.65 -7.06 20.56
CA SER A 47 -1.77 -6.85 21.72
C SER A 47 -1.75 -5.41 22.26
N GLY A 48 -2.86 -4.69 22.13
CA GLY A 48 -3.01 -3.31 22.59
C GLY A 48 -2.64 -2.24 21.56
N ASP A 49 -2.21 -2.64 20.36
CA ASP A 49 -1.86 -1.73 19.27
C ASP A 49 -2.72 -2.00 18.03
N TRP A 50 -3.15 -0.93 17.36
CA TRP A 50 -3.77 -1.04 16.04
C TRP A 50 -2.71 -1.38 14.97
N ARG A 51 -2.96 -2.43 14.20
CA ARG A 51 -2.08 -2.89 13.11
C ARG A 51 -2.84 -2.95 11.80
N VAL A 52 -2.24 -2.45 10.74
CA VAL A 52 -2.81 -2.57 9.38
C VAL A 52 -2.62 -4.01 8.89
N TYR A 53 -3.72 -4.69 8.56
CA TYR A 53 -3.67 -6.05 8.00
C TYR A 53 -4.03 -6.08 6.51
N ASP A 54 -4.76 -5.09 5.99
CA ASP A 54 -5.07 -4.95 4.57
C ASP A 54 -5.18 -3.47 4.18
N VAL A 55 -4.94 -3.19 2.90
CA VAL A 55 -5.06 -1.87 2.29
C VAL A 55 -5.90 -2.02 1.03
N VAL A 56 -6.99 -1.26 0.97
CA VAL A 56 -7.87 -1.19 -0.20
C VAL A 56 -7.62 0.13 -0.90
N ALA A 57 -7.29 0.09 -2.19
CA ALA A 57 -7.12 1.27 -3.02
C ALA A 57 -7.98 1.12 -4.28
N GLU A 58 -8.60 2.21 -4.74
CA GLU A 58 -9.45 2.21 -5.96
C GLU A 58 -10.54 1.10 -5.92
N GLY A 59 -11.08 0.80 -4.74
CA GLY A 59 -12.10 -0.24 -4.55
C GLY A 59 -11.61 -1.69 -4.65
N THR A 60 -10.31 -1.93 -4.83
CA THR A 60 -9.72 -3.27 -4.88
C THR A 60 -8.75 -3.48 -3.72
N GLY A 61 -9.00 -4.51 -2.90
CA GLY A 61 -8.06 -4.92 -1.84
C GLY A 61 -6.73 -5.40 -2.44
N LEU A 62 -5.62 -4.82 -2.01
CA LEU A 62 -4.30 -5.20 -2.51
C LEU A 62 -4.02 -6.67 -2.21
N VAL A 63 -4.30 -7.11 -0.98
CA VAL A 63 -4.11 -8.50 -0.57
C VAL A 63 -4.92 -9.46 -1.44
N HIS A 64 -6.17 -9.11 -1.76
CA HIS A 64 -7.02 -9.92 -2.64
C HIS A 64 -6.44 -10.02 -4.06
N ASN A 65 -6.03 -8.90 -4.65
CA ASN A 65 -5.42 -8.87 -5.98
C ASN A 65 -4.12 -9.70 -6.04
N TYR A 66 -3.24 -9.55 -5.04
CA TYR A 66 -2.01 -10.35 -4.98
C TYR A 66 -2.29 -11.83 -4.78
N ARG A 67 -3.29 -12.20 -3.97
CA ARG A 67 -3.69 -13.60 -3.80
C ARG A 67 -4.12 -14.24 -5.12
N GLU A 68 -4.90 -13.53 -5.94
CA GLU A 68 -5.29 -14.03 -7.27
C GLU A 68 -4.10 -14.15 -8.24
N GLN A 69 -3.13 -13.23 -8.16
CA GLN A 69 -1.88 -13.34 -8.92
C GLN A 69 -1.04 -14.56 -8.49
N PHE A 70 -0.93 -14.78 -7.18
CA PHE A 70 -0.16 -15.90 -6.63
C PHE A 70 -0.80 -17.24 -6.96
N LYS A 71 -2.14 -17.34 -6.87
CA LYS A 71 -2.88 -18.53 -7.32
C LYS A 71 -2.58 -18.86 -8.79
N ARG A 72 -2.48 -17.86 -9.68
CA ARG A 72 -2.14 -18.09 -11.09
C ARG A 72 -0.72 -18.63 -11.28
N ILE A 73 0.25 -18.12 -10.51
CA ILE A 73 1.64 -18.58 -10.56
C ILE A 73 1.73 -20.01 -10.02
N LEU A 74 1.15 -20.27 -8.84
CA LEU A 74 1.15 -21.61 -8.22
C LEU A 74 0.38 -22.65 -9.04
N ARG A 75 -0.60 -22.25 -9.85
CA ARG A 75 -1.29 -23.17 -10.78
C ARG A 75 -0.41 -23.57 -11.97
N LYS A 76 0.52 -22.71 -12.38
CA LYS A 76 1.39 -22.91 -13.55
C LYS A 76 2.84 -23.28 -13.18
N GLY A 77 3.16 -23.30 -11.90
CA GLY A 77 4.51 -23.32 -11.40
C GLY A 77 4.59 -23.70 -9.92
N SER A 78 5.77 -23.55 -9.33
CA SER A 78 6.07 -23.97 -7.95
C SER A 78 6.12 -22.79 -6.97
N PHE A 79 6.07 -23.12 -5.67
CA PHE A 79 6.28 -22.14 -4.61
C PHE A 79 7.65 -21.43 -4.69
N GLY A 80 8.67 -22.12 -5.20
CA GLY A 80 9.99 -21.53 -5.44
C GLY A 80 9.96 -20.44 -6.50
N GLU A 81 9.19 -20.62 -7.57
CA GLU A 81 9.03 -19.62 -8.63
C GLU A 81 8.24 -18.40 -8.15
N LEU A 82 7.21 -18.61 -7.32
CA LEU A 82 6.50 -17.51 -6.67
C LEU A 82 7.45 -16.67 -5.81
N THR A 83 8.23 -17.33 -4.94
CA THR A 83 9.17 -16.65 -4.04
C THR A 83 10.26 -15.89 -4.81
N LYS A 84 10.76 -16.47 -5.91
CA LYS A 84 11.72 -15.82 -6.81
C LYS A 84 11.13 -14.54 -7.41
N GLN A 85 9.93 -14.62 -7.99
CA GLN A 85 9.27 -13.45 -8.61
C GLN A 85 8.98 -12.33 -7.59
N VAL A 86 8.55 -12.68 -6.38
CA VAL A 86 8.35 -11.69 -5.30
C VAL A 86 9.66 -11.00 -4.94
N ARG A 87 10.75 -11.76 -4.78
CA ARG A 87 12.07 -11.21 -4.45
C ARG A 87 12.62 -10.33 -5.56
N GLU A 88 12.55 -10.77 -6.81
CA GLU A 88 12.97 -9.99 -7.97
C GLU A 88 12.20 -8.67 -8.07
N LYS A 89 10.89 -8.70 -7.81
CA LYS A 89 10.07 -7.49 -7.81
C LYS A 89 10.43 -6.56 -6.66
N ALA A 90 10.60 -7.07 -5.44
CA ALA A 90 11.02 -6.28 -4.28
C ALA A 90 12.37 -5.57 -4.49
N GLU A 91 13.33 -6.23 -5.15
CA GLU A 91 14.63 -5.63 -5.48
C GLU A 91 14.53 -4.54 -6.55
N HIS A 92 13.61 -4.67 -7.52
CA HIS A 92 13.32 -3.58 -8.47
C HIS A 92 12.71 -2.36 -7.79
N ILE A 93 11.85 -2.58 -6.79
CA ILE A 93 11.18 -1.50 -6.05
C ILE A 93 12.20 -0.74 -5.20
N LYS A 94 13.11 -1.43 -4.51
CA LYS A 94 14.19 -0.78 -3.73
C LYS A 94 15.18 0.02 -4.57
N LYS A 95 15.34 -0.31 -5.86
CA LYS A 95 16.24 0.39 -6.79
C LYS A 95 15.61 1.59 -7.48
N ALA A 96 14.28 1.75 -7.44
CA ALA A 96 13.65 2.97 -7.91
C ALA A 96 14.02 4.11 -6.93
N PRO A 97 14.60 5.22 -7.38
CA PRO A 97 14.96 6.30 -6.47
C PRO A 97 13.69 6.88 -5.87
N VAL A 98 13.60 6.91 -4.55
CA VAL A 98 12.65 7.78 -3.84
C VAL A 98 12.89 9.19 -4.38
N PRO A 99 11.91 9.86 -5.01
CA PRO A 99 12.11 11.24 -5.41
C PRO A 99 12.38 12.05 -4.14
N ALA A 100 13.61 12.52 -4.02
CA ALA A 100 14.00 13.46 -2.98
C ALA A 100 13.19 14.73 -3.21
N ASN A 101 12.15 14.95 -2.42
CA ASN A 101 11.61 16.30 -2.27
C ASN A 101 12.70 17.11 -1.57
N ASP A 102 13.37 17.92 -2.38
CA ASP A 102 14.33 18.93 -1.98
C ASP A 102 13.58 20.00 -1.18
N ASP A 103 13.56 19.85 0.15
CA ASP A 103 13.15 20.91 1.08
C ASP A 103 14.22 22.02 1.08
N SER A 104 14.27 22.78 -0.01
CA SER A 104 15.07 24.00 -0.11
C SER A 104 14.31 25.14 -0.82
N ALA A 105 13.24 25.61 -0.22
CA ALA A 105 12.73 26.98 -0.39
C ALA A 105 11.67 27.28 0.68
N GLY A 106 11.81 28.20 1.61
CA GLY A 106 12.85 29.19 1.84
C GLY A 106 12.47 30.01 3.07
N SER A 107 13.47 30.53 3.77
CA SER A 107 13.31 31.57 4.76
C SER A 107 12.61 32.80 4.16
N ARG A 108 11.54 33.27 4.80
CA ARG A 108 11.28 34.68 5.13
C ARG A 108 10.06 34.79 6.03
#